data_AF-A0A422HGE5-F1
#
_entry.id   AF-A0A422HGE5-F1
#
_cell.length_a   1.000
_cell.length_b   1.000
_cell.length_c   1.000
_cell.angle_alpha   90.00
_cell.angle_beta   90.00
_cell.angle_gamma   90.00
#
_symmetry.space_group_name_H-M   'P 1'
#
loop_
_entity.id
_entity.type
_entity.pdbx_description
1 polymer ?
#
loop_
_entity_poly.entity_id
_entity_poly.type
_entity_poly.pdbx_seq_one_letter_code
_entity_poly.pdbx_strand_id
1 'polypeptide(L)'
;MLTSQQKEPRDQLSLRIASSTKKRIEALAQATRRSKSFVIEEAINHYLELNEWQIESIERGLEDVKAGRVISHEDMLKEWEEDSEGDLD
;
A
#
# COMPACT_ATOMS: atom_id res chain seq x y z
N MET A 1 9.69 7.08 33.39
CA MET A 1 10.69 7.33 32.33
C MET A 1 9.96 7.29 31.00
N LEU A 2 9.82 8.43 30.31
CA LEU A 2 9.25 8.45 28.96
C LEU A 2 10.34 7.98 27.99
N THR A 3 10.09 6.87 27.32
CA THR A 3 10.92 6.35 26.24
C THR A 3 11.05 7.41 25.16
N SER A 4 12.28 7.87 24.93
CA SER A 4 12.62 8.71 23.79
C SER A 4 12.37 7.87 22.53
N GLN A 5 11.32 8.16 21.78
CA GLN A 5 11.13 7.57 20.46
C GLN A 5 12.31 8.00 19.59
N GLN A 6 13.24 7.08 19.32
CA GLN A 6 14.32 7.32 18.38
C GLN A 6 13.69 7.50 16.99
N LYS A 7 13.70 8.75 16.48
CA LYS A 7 13.32 9.04 15.10
C LYS A 7 14.30 8.35 14.17
N GLU A 8 13.79 7.66 13.17
CA GLU A 8 14.61 7.15 12.07
C GLU A 8 15.44 8.28 11.44
N PRO A 9 16.69 7.98 11.03
CA PRO A 9 17.52 8.94 10.32
C PRO A 9 16.81 9.39 9.04
N ARG A 10 16.83 10.69 8.77
CA ARG A 10 16.22 11.29 7.58
C ARG A 10 17.28 11.66 6.57
N ASP A 11 17.12 11.20 5.34
CA ASP A 11 17.93 11.60 4.19
C ASP A 11 17.27 12.76 3.41
N GLN A 12 18.10 13.55 2.72
CA GLN A 12 17.62 14.65 1.88
C GLN A 12 17.42 14.18 0.43
N LEU A 13 16.22 14.37 -0.09
CA LEU A 13 15.89 14.12 -1.51
C LEU A 13 15.70 15.45 -2.27
N SER A 14 16.42 15.61 -3.38
CA SER A 14 16.23 16.73 -4.32
C SER A 14 15.63 16.20 -5.63
N LEU A 15 14.44 16.69 -5.98
CA LEU A 15 13.67 16.21 -7.12
C LEU A 15 13.23 17.35 -8.03
N ARG A 16 13.32 17.13 -9.34
CA ARG A 16 12.71 18.00 -10.36
C ARG A 16 11.29 17.51 -10.64
N ILE A 17 10.32 18.39 -10.48
CA ILE A 17 8.90 18.11 -10.76
C ILE A 17 8.30 19.18 -11.66
N ALA A 18 7.25 18.83 -12.38
CA ALA A 18 6.46 19.79 -13.14
C ALA A 18 5.91 20.90 -12.22
N SER A 19 5.89 22.14 -12.72
CA SER A 19 5.36 23.28 -11.96
C SER A 19 3.90 23.10 -11.55
N SER A 20 3.11 22.38 -12.36
CA SER A 20 1.73 22.00 -12.03
C SER A 20 1.66 21.09 -10.81
N THR A 21 2.53 20.09 -10.70
CA THR A 21 2.63 19.21 -9.54
C THR A 21 3.00 19.97 -8.28
N LYS A 22 3.98 20.89 -8.37
CA LYS A 22 4.34 21.76 -7.23
C LYS A 22 3.12 22.55 -6.72
N LYS A 23 2.34 23.17 -7.61
CA LYS A 23 1.12 23.91 -7.24
C LYS A 23 0.08 23.03 -6.55
N ARG A 24 -0.10 21.79 -7.03
CA ARG A 24 -1.02 20.82 -6.39
C ARG A 24 -0.58 20.46 -4.96
N ILE A 25 0.71 20.22 -4.76
CA ILE A 25 1.28 19.95 -3.42
C ILE A 25 1.05 21.15 -2.49
N GLU A 26 1.30 22.36 -2.98
CA GLU A 26 1.12 23.59 -2.20
C GLU A 26 -0.33 23.81 -1.78
N ALA A 27 -1.28 23.63 -2.72
CA ALA A 27 -2.71 23.74 -2.44
C ALA A 27 -3.18 22.69 -1.43
N LEU A 28 -2.74 21.44 -1.58
CA LEU A 28 -3.11 20.37 -0.66
C LEU A 28 -2.55 20.61 0.75
N ALA A 29 -1.28 21.00 0.85
CA ALA A 29 -0.65 21.35 2.12
C ALA A 29 -1.39 22.50 2.84
N GLN A 30 -1.81 23.52 2.11
CA GLN A 30 -2.59 24.63 2.66
C GLN A 30 -3.97 24.16 3.15
N ALA A 31 -4.69 23.38 2.34
CA ALA A 31 -6.02 22.88 2.68
C ALA A 31 -6.00 21.96 3.91
N THR A 32 -4.96 21.15 4.09
CA THR A 32 -4.83 20.21 5.21
C THR A 32 -4.06 20.77 6.41
N ARG A 33 -3.57 22.01 6.33
CA ARG A 33 -2.73 22.66 7.36
C ARG A 33 -1.48 21.83 7.69
N ARG A 34 -0.85 21.27 6.65
CA ARG A 34 0.38 20.47 6.75
C ARG A 34 1.54 21.15 6.01
N SER A 35 2.77 20.71 6.28
CA SER A 35 3.93 21.16 5.52
C SER A 35 3.94 20.50 4.13
N LYS A 36 4.61 21.14 3.17
CA LYS A 36 4.81 20.56 1.83
C LYS A 36 5.58 19.24 1.92
N SER A 37 6.59 19.18 2.79
CA SER A 37 7.37 17.96 3.03
C SER A 37 6.51 16.83 3.57
N PHE A 38 5.57 17.12 4.47
CA PHE A 38 4.62 16.11 4.96
C PHE A 38 3.77 15.55 3.82
N VAL A 39 3.20 16.41 2.97
CA VAL A 39 2.40 15.95 1.82
C VAL A 39 3.23 15.12 0.84
N ILE A 40 4.50 15.48 0.62
CA ILE A 40 5.40 14.72 -0.25
C ILE A 40 5.74 13.36 0.37
N GLU A 41 6.08 13.32 1.65
CA GLU A 41 6.39 12.10 2.39
C GLU A 41 5.19 11.13 2.37
N GLU A 42 3.99 11.61 2.68
CA GLU A 42 2.76 10.81 2.62
C GLU A 42 2.48 10.27 1.22
N ALA A 43 2.66 11.10 0.18
CA ALA A 43 2.43 10.67 -1.19
C ALA A 43 3.44 9.61 -1.65
N ILE A 44 4.70 9.70 -1.20
CA ILE A 44 5.73 8.70 -1.48
C ILE A 44 5.41 7.41 -0.75
N ASN A 45 5.12 7.46 0.55
CA ASN A 45 4.83 6.27 1.36
C ASN A 45 3.63 5.52 0.80
N HIS A 46 2.53 6.22 0.52
CA HIS A 46 1.35 5.58 -0.06
C HIS A 46 1.65 4.94 -1.43
N TYR A 47 2.49 5.55 -2.26
CA TYR A 47 2.90 4.95 -3.52
C TYR A 47 3.74 3.68 -3.29
N LEU A 48 4.70 3.72 -2.37
CA LEU A 48 5.55 2.58 -2.04
C LEU A 48 4.72 1.44 -1.47
N GLU A 49 3.95 1.68 -0.42
CA GLU A 49 3.10 0.67 0.24
C GLU A 49 2.18 -0.06 -0.75
N LEU A 50 1.52 0.70 -1.64
CA LEU A 50 0.64 0.12 -2.66
C LEU A 50 1.39 -0.82 -3.61
N ASN A 51 2.56 -0.41 -4.09
CA ASN A 51 3.33 -1.19 -5.06
C ASN A 51 4.01 -2.38 -4.39
N GLU A 52 4.55 -2.20 -3.18
CA GLU A 52 5.20 -3.27 -2.41
C GLU A 52 4.20 -4.40 -2.10
N TRP A 53 3.01 -4.05 -1.60
CA TRP A 53 1.96 -5.04 -1.36
C TRP A 53 1.56 -5.80 -2.63
N GLN A 54 1.44 -5.09 -3.75
CA GLN A 54 1.05 -5.70 -5.03
C GLN A 54 2.13 -6.65 -5.54
N ILE A 55 3.40 -6.23 -5.51
CA ILE A 55 4.53 -7.06 -5.94
C ILE A 55 4.62 -8.31 -5.07
N GLU A 56 4.60 -8.15 -3.75
CA GLU A 56 4.71 -9.26 -2.81
C GLU A 56 3.56 -10.27 -2.98
N SER A 57 2.34 -9.78 -3.23
CA SER A 57 1.17 -10.64 -3.47
C SER A 57 1.28 -11.44 -4.78
N ILE A 58 1.82 -10.82 -5.84
CA ILE A 58 2.07 -11.51 -7.10
C ILE A 58 3.16 -12.57 -6.92
N GLU A 59 4.25 -12.24 -6.24
CA GLU A 59 5.35 -13.17 -5.97
C GLU A 59 4.88 -14.39 -5.17
N ARG A 60 4.10 -14.18 -4.10
CA ARG A 60 3.45 -15.28 -3.35
C ARG A 60 2.56 -16.15 -4.23
N GLY A 61 1.70 -15.56 -5.05
CA GLY A 61 0.83 -16.31 -5.95
C GLY A 61 1.62 -17.17 -6.96
N LEU A 62 2.74 -16.65 -7.48
CA LEU A 62 3.62 -17.42 -8.36
C LEU A 62 4.31 -18.58 -7.63
N GLU A 63 4.67 -18.41 -6.36
CA GLU A 63 5.21 -19.48 -5.52
C GLU A 63 4.16 -20.56 -5.22
N ASP A 64 2.91 -20.16 -4.94
CA ASP A 64 1.81 -21.09 -4.73
C ASP A 64 1.55 -21.95 -5.97
N VAL A 65 1.52 -21.33 -7.16
CA VAL A 65 1.41 -22.06 -8.43
C VAL A 65 2.56 -23.06 -8.61
N LYS A 66 3.81 -22.63 -8.38
CA LYS A 66 4.99 -23.51 -8.51
C LYS A 66 4.96 -24.67 -7.51
N ALA A 67 4.44 -24.44 -6.31
CA ALA A 67 4.33 -25.44 -5.27
C ALA A 67 3.06 -26.31 -5.37
N GLY A 68 2.18 -26.05 -6.35
CA GLY A 68 0.91 -26.75 -6.50
C GLY A 68 -0.12 -26.41 -5.43
N ARG A 69 0.03 -25.30 -4.71
CA ARG A 69 -0.92 -24.79 -3.71
C ARG A 69 -2.05 -23.99 -4.36
N VAL A 70 -2.64 -24.54 -5.40
CA VAL A 70 -3.74 -23.94 -6.15
C VAL A 70 -4.82 -24.99 -6.39
N ILE A 71 -6.07 -24.55 -6.41
CA ILE A 71 -7.23 -25.40 -6.73
C ILE A 71 -7.82 -25.00 -8.08
N SER A 72 -8.61 -25.89 -8.68
CA SER A 72 -9.32 -25.56 -9.91
C SER A 72 -10.42 -24.52 -9.65
N HIS A 73 -10.87 -23.84 -10.69
CA HIS A 73 -11.98 -22.90 -10.58
C HIS A 73 -13.27 -23.58 -10.10
N GLU A 74 -13.52 -24.82 -10.53
CA GLU A 74 -14.68 -25.61 -10.13
C GLU A 74 -14.64 -25.95 -8.63
N ASP A 75 -13.47 -26.38 -8.13
CA ASP A 75 -13.29 -26.70 -6.71
C ASP A 75 -13.45 -25.45 -5.82
N MET A 76 -12.95 -24.30 -6.27
CA MET A 76 -13.09 -23.03 -5.56
C MET A 76 -14.55 -22.58 -5.44
N LEU A 77 -15.32 -22.67 -6.54
CA LEU A 77 -16.75 -22.33 -6.52
C LEU A 77 -17.52 -23.22 -5.55
N LYS A 78 -17.23 -24.52 -5.55
CA LYS A 78 -17.86 -25.47 -4.65
C LYS A 78 -17.58 -25.12 -3.18
N GLU A 79 -16.33 -24.78 -2.85
CA GLU A 79 -15.94 -24.40 -1.48
C GLU A 79 -16.64 -23.09 -1.03
N TRP A 80 -16.77 -22.09 -1.92
CA TRP A 80 -17.50 -20.86 -1.62
C TRP A 80 -19.02 -21.05 -1.47
N GLU A 81 -19.63 -21.94 -2.24
CA GLU A 81 -21.05 -22.28 -2.11
C GLU A 81 -21.31 -23.00 -0.77
N GLU A 82 -20.43 -23.94 -0.38
CA GLU A 82 -20.51 -24.65 0.90
C GLU A 82 -20.29 -23.69 2.11
N ASP A 83 -19.36 -22.74 2.03
CA ASP A 83 -19.11 -21.74 3.08
C ASP A 83 -20.26 -20.72 3.22
N SER A 84 -20.93 -20.35 2.12
CA SER A 84 -22.00 -19.34 2.14
C SER A 84 -23.36 -19.88 2.57
N GLU A 85 -23.57 -21.20 2.56
CA GLU A 85 -24.77 -21.85 3.13
C GLU A 85 -24.74 -21.94 4.67
N GLY A 86 -23.59 -21.68 5.32
CA GLY A 86 -23.42 -21.78 6.78
C GLY A 86 -23.78 -20.54 7.61
N ASP A 87 -23.94 -19.36 6.97
CA ASP A 87 -24.10 -18.05 7.64
C ASP A 87 -25.51 -17.45 7.52
N LEU A 88 -26.50 -18.24 7.08
CA LEU A 88 -27.92 -17.85 7.04
C LEU A 88 -28.73 -18.53 8.15
N ASP A 89 -28.41 -18.22 9.42
CA ASP A 89 -29.30 -18.36 10.59
C ASP A 89 -29.03 -17.24 11.61
#